data_AF-A0A9W8YRI2-F1
#
_entry.id   AF-A0A9W8YRI2-F1
#
_cell.length_a   1.000
_cell.length_b   1.000
_cell.length_c   1.000
_cell.angle_alpha   90.00
_cell.angle_beta   90.00
_cell.angle_gamma   90.00
#
_symmetry.space_group_name_H-M   'P 1'
#
loop_
_entity.id
_entity.type
_entity.pdbx_description
1 polymer ?
#
loop_
_entity_poly.entity_id
_entity_poly.type
_entity_poly.pdbx_seq_one_letter_code
_entity_poly.pdbx_strand_id
1 'polypeptide(L)'
;MGIRGLTNVLKQYASREELCGRVVIDGPAMAYHILWIARHNVATILDEPPYSLLAATAIQWLNRLESHGLEVGAIYFDGSLPTSKKEERHRRICERSHEAQKYFLNTISGIKANGQVPKRFVPDPTFHVPAILEGLHSQARYRDLTYLVPGEADPYCAADVKQNGGILLTSDSDLLLYDLGPTGSVVFLKDLQLDLGAMGEASSISAVVSRPSELCRRMSLEQGQASMLRFGFEMKVRPCYNLKGLPHQSEWAYLEEAYDQEFAAFIREYDGSPDLSSTALDHKSFLDPRISEFVLDWSKLGTSKDPASPKGLTVWLPSLVDRWDRASAWDLGTTIRQLAYSLYQYGDSSRFTVMEYRRTLSTRSAGQAVEVLDEPDVLEATASLLEHVDRFIKNATVPRRLQWITMCLSLEIGHAAQENKESNALGLWRKAAKAEGRLDPSNWDAVHLTAQILGTLYSLRILQQVLSIWKGGSLLDAVSSDQVKRLQTRLSTLPTLAEFPAATEMEELFEHLHREGQLDIISEAVRVPTIIFRAKGETSQRLKNRQPRAKRREQKPTRARAPHSQASANPFEALSPGN
;
A
#
# COMPACT_ATOMS: atom_id res chain seq x y z
N MET A 1 0.68 11.50 -11.74
CA MET A 1 1.63 12.01 -10.74
C MET A 1 2.60 12.95 -11.48
N GLY A 2 3.52 13.63 -10.80
CA GLY A 2 4.42 14.62 -11.41
C GLY A 2 3.86 16.02 -11.68
N ILE A 3 4.55 16.77 -12.55
CA ILE A 3 4.22 18.15 -12.94
C ILE A 3 2.83 18.26 -13.57
N ARG A 4 1.98 19.05 -12.91
CA ARG A 4 0.59 19.28 -13.30
C ARG A 4 0.50 19.86 -14.72
N GLY A 5 -0.27 19.20 -15.58
CA GLY A 5 -0.55 19.66 -16.94
C GLY A 5 0.49 19.25 -17.98
N LEU A 6 1.68 18.79 -17.57
CA LEU A 6 2.78 18.45 -18.47
C LEU A 6 2.37 17.40 -19.52
N THR A 7 1.79 16.28 -19.08
CA THR A 7 1.34 15.22 -19.99
C THR A 7 0.29 15.71 -20.98
N ASN A 8 -0.66 16.55 -20.55
CA ASN A 8 -1.72 17.06 -21.43
C ASN A 8 -1.14 17.94 -22.54
N VAL A 9 -0.10 18.70 -22.20
CA VAL A 9 0.59 19.56 -23.15
C VAL A 9 1.44 18.75 -24.13
N LEU A 10 2.23 17.81 -23.64
CA LEU A 10 3.16 17.05 -24.47
C LEU A 10 2.46 16.00 -25.34
N LYS A 11 1.25 15.56 -24.97
CA LYS A 11 0.47 14.56 -25.70
C LYS A 11 0.23 14.91 -27.17
N GLN A 12 0.13 16.19 -27.52
CA GLN A 12 -0.06 16.62 -28.92
C GLN A 12 1.19 16.43 -29.80
N TYR A 13 2.36 16.29 -29.18
CA TYR A 13 3.63 16.06 -29.86
C TYR A 13 4.06 14.58 -29.81
N ALA A 14 3.36 13.74 -29.05
CA ALA A 14 3.60 12.31 -29.02
C ALA A 14 3.06 11.61 -30.29
N SER A 15 3.51 10.39 -30.56
CA SER A 15 3.00 9.54 -31.64
C SER A 15 2.25 8.34 -31.09
N ARG A 16 1.23 7.88 -31.81
CA ARG A 16 0.56 6.63 -31.49
C ARG A 16 1.23 5.50 -32.27
N GLU A 17 1.67 4.48 -31.56
CA GLU A 17 2.46 3.38 -32.12
C GLU A 17 2.04 2.04 -31.50
N GLU A 18 2.20 0.97 -32.26
CA GLU A 18 2.21 -0.39 -31.72
C GLU A 18 3.49 -0.60 -30.91
N LEU A 19 3.36 -1.15 -29.71
CA LEU A 19 4.45 -1.34 -28.78
C LEU A 19 5.08 -2.72 -28.99
N CYS A 20 6.40 -2.77 -29.03
CA CYS A 20 7.16 -4.01 -29.04
C CYS A 20 8.52 -3.81 -28.36
N GLY A 21 9.11 -4.91 -27.89
CA GLY A 21 10.45 -4.92 -27.30
C GLY A 21 10.47 -4.66 -25.79
N ARG A 22 11.64 -4.25 -25.29
CA ARG A 22 11.94 -4.18 -23.85
C ARG A 22 11.16 -3.06 -23.15
N VAL A 23 10.57 -3.39 -22.00
CA VAL A 23 9.89 -2.43 -21.11
C VAL A 23 10.54 -2.36 -19.73
N VAL A 24 10.65 -1.15 -19.19
CA VAL A 24 11.02 -0.86 -17.81
C VAL A 24 9.81 -0.25 -17.12
N ILE A 25 9.47 -0.73 -15.94
CA ILE A 25 8.21 -0.40 -15.29
C ILE A 25 8.46 0.34 -13.97
N ASP A 26 7.86 1.51 -13.84
CA ASP A 26 7.70 2.22 -12.57
C ASP A 26 6.70 1.45 -11.69
N GLY A 27 7.23 0.75 -10.69
CA GLY A 27 6.50 -0.15 -9.79
C GLY A 27 5.40 0.55 -8.99
N PRO A 28 5.66 1.69 -8.32
CA PRO A 28 4.63 2.48 -7.65
C PRO A 28 3.49 2.87 -8.60
N ALA A 29 3.77 3.41 -9.78
CA ALA A 29 2.73 3.76 -10.73
C ALA A 29 1.94 2.54 -11.23
N MET A 30 2.62 1.43 -11.50
CA MET A 30 1.98 0.16 -11.85
C MET A 30 1.05 -0.31 -10.74
N ALA A 31 1.48 -0.29 -9.48
CA ALA A 31 0.65 -0.73 -8.36
C ALA A 31 -0.65 0.08 -8.23
N TYR A 32 -0.59 1.39 -8.42
CA TYR A 32 -1.77 2.26 -8.47
C TYR A 32 -2.66 1.98 -9.69
N HIS A 33 -2.06 1.68 -10.84
CA HIS A 33 -2.80 1.29 -12.03
C HIS A 33 -3.54 -0.05 -11.85
N ILE A 34 -2.89 -1.06 -11.26
CA ILE A 34 -3.51 -2.35 -10.94
C ILE A 34 -4.65 -2.17 -9.95
N LEU A 35 -4.46 -1.35 -8.92
CA LEU A 35 -5.54 -1.01 -7.99
C LEU A 35 -6.73 -0.36 -8.72
N TRP A 36 -6.47 0.57 -9.63
CA TRP A 36 -7.53 1.20 -10.43
C TRP A 36 -8.29 0.21 -11.30
N ILE A 37 -7.60 -0.74 -11.96
CA ILE A 37 -8.22 -1.81 -12.75
C ILE A 37 -9.11 -2.68 -11.84
N ALA A 38 -8.57 -3.15 -10.71
CA ALA A 38 -9.29 -4.02 -9.79
C ALA A 38 -10.51 -3.34 -9.14
N ARG A 39 -10.53 -2.00 -9.08
CA ARG A 39 -11.59 -1.21 -8.44
C ARG A 39 -12.76 -0.81 -9.35
N HIS A 40 -12.86 -1.32 -10.58
CA HIS A 40 -13.84 -0.86 -11.57
C HIS A 40 -15.29 -0.76 -11.02
N ASN A 41 -15.71 -1.73 -10.19
CA ASN A 41 -17.05 -1.82 -9.61
C ASN A 41 -17.13 -1.59 -8.09
N VAL A 42 -16.10 -1.00 -7.48
CA VAL A 42 -16.07 -0.76 -6.02
C VAL A 42 -16.95 0.43 -5.66
N ALA A 43 -17.86 0.24 -4.70
CA ALA A 43 -18.74 1.28 -4.16
C ALA A 43 -18.37 1.66 -2.72
N THR A 44 -17.87 0.71 -1.95
CA THR A 44 -17.52 0.87 -0.53
C THR A 44 -16.24 0.11 -0.20
N ILE A 45 -15.69 0.33 1.00
CA ILE A 45 -14.53 -0.45 1.49
C ILE A 45 -14.85 -1.94 1.72
N LEU A 46 -16.13 -2.33 1.70
CA LEU A 46 -16.54 -3.74 1.77
C LEU A 46 -16.42 -4.44 0.41
N ASP A 47 -16.46 -3.68 -0.67
CA ASP A 47 -16.29 -4.19 -2.04
C ASP A 47 -14.82 -4.22 -2.45
N GLU A 48 -13.92 -3.82 -1.55
CA GLU A 48 -12.49 -3.68 -1.82
C GLU A 48 -11.87 -5.03 -2.21
N PRO A 49 -11.13 -5.11 -3.34
CA PRO A 49 -10.50 -6.35 -3.75
C PRO A 49 -9.49 -6.83 -2.70
N PRO A 50 -9.45 -8.14 -2.39
CA PRO A 50 -8.45 -8.68 -1.49
C PRO A 50 -7.05 -8.51 -2.07
N TYR A 51 -6.04 -8.42 -1.21
CA TYR A 51 -4.65 -8.23 -1.63
C TYR A 51 -4.13 -9.35 -2.53
N SER A 52 -4.61 -10.58 -2.35
CA SER A 52 -4.33 -11.72 -3.23
C SER A 52 -4.79 -11.48 -4.67
N LEU A 53 -5.96 -10.84 -4.86
CA LEU A 53 -6.45 -10.47 -6.19
C LEU A 53 -5.60 -9.37 -6.82
N LEU A 54 -5.13 -8.39 -6.04
CA LEU A 54 -4.22 -7.35 -6.56
C LEU A 54 -2.90 -7.95 -7.05
N ALA A 55 -2.29 -8.83 -6.27
CA ALA A 55 -1.08 -9.55 -6.66
C ALA A 55 -1.31 -10.40 -7.94
N ALA A 56 -2.38 -11.18 -7.98
CA ALA A 56 -2.73 -11.99 -9.14
C ALA A 56 -3.00 -11.13 -10.40
N THR A 57 -3.68 -9.99 -10.23
CA THR A 57 -3.97 -9.06 -11.32
C THR A 57 -2.69 -8.46 -11.88
N ALA A 58 -1.73 -8.08 -11.03
CA ALA A 58 -0.43 -7.58 -11.48
C ALA A 58 0.33 -8.63 -12.32
N ILE A 59 0.39 -9.87 -11.84
CA ILE A 59 1.05 -10.98 -12.56
C ILE A 59 0.37 -11.23 -13.91
N GLN A 60 -0.96 -11.29 -13.94
CA GLN A 60 -1.71 -11.47 -15.18
C GLN A 60 -1.52 -10.31 -16.16
N TRP A 61 -1.47 -9.08 -15.65
CA TRP A 61 -1.23 -7.89 -16.46
C TRP A 61 0.15 -7.93 -17.11
N LEU A 62 1.20 -8.28 -16.35
CA LEU A 62 2.55 -8.46 -16.89
C LEU A 62 2.62 -9.59 -17.93
N ASN A 63 2.01 -10.75 -17.64
CA ASN A 63 1.96 -11.87 -18.58
C ASN A 63 1.27 -11.48 -19.91
N ARG A 64 0.25 -10.61 -19.83
CA ARG A 64 -0.43 -10.09 -21.02
C ARG A 64 0.45 -9.12 -21.81
N LEU A 65 1.30 -8.32 -21.17
CA LEU A 65 2.31 -7.54 -21.90
C LEU A 65 3.23 -8.49 -22.68
N GLU A 66 3.73 -9.54 -22.00
CA GLU A 66 4.64 -10.51 -22.61
C GLU A 66 4.02 -11.29 -23.76
N SER A 67 2.75 -11.68 -23.63
CA SER A 67 2.04 -12.39 -24.70
C SER A 67 1.81 -11.56 -25.96
N HIS A 68 1.96 -10.22 -25.89
CA HIS A 68 1.80 -9.29 -27.01
C HIS A 68 3.13 -8.69 -27.48
N GLY A 69 4.25 -9.36 -27.22
CA GLY A 69 5.55 -9.01 -27.81
C GLY A 69 6.34 -7.92 -27.06
N LEU A 70 5.93 -7.59 -25.84
CA LEU A 70 6.75 -6.79 -24.92
C LEU A 70 7.61 -7.71 -24.05
N GLU A 71 8.80 -7.26 -23.69
CA GLU A 71 9.70 -7.99 -22.80
C GLU A 71 9.88 -7.20 -21.51
N VAL A 72 9.37 -7.71 -20.38
CA VAL A 72 9.59 -7.06 -19.09
C VAL A 72 11.06 -7.18 -18.72
N GLY A 73 11.77 -6.06 -18.76
CA GLY A 73 13.20 -5.98 -18.51
C GLY A 73 13.55 -5.63 -17.07
N ALA A 74 12.75 -4.80 -16.40
CA ALA A 74 12.91 -4.44 -14.99
C ALA A 74 11.63 -3.78 -14.43
N ILE A 75 11.42 -3.93 -13.12
CA ILE A 75 10.35 -3.29 -12.35
C ILE A 75 10.97 -2.68 -11.10
N TYR A 76 10.96 -1.35 -10.98
CA TYR A 76 11.61 -0.64 -9.88
C TYR A 76 10.60 -0.11 -8.86
N PHE A 77 10.83 -0.37 -7.58
CA PHE A 77 10.04 0.12 -6.45
C PHE A 77 10.86 1.00 -5.53
N ASP A 78 10.22 2.06 -5.02
CA ASP A 78 10.80 2.95 -4.01
C ASP A 78 11.25 2.17 -2.78
N GLY A 79 12.50 2.33 -2.36
CA GLY A 79 12.99 1.83 -1.08
C GLY A 79 13.19 2.91 -0.02
N SER A 80 13.33 4.19 -0.39
CA SER A 80 13.40 5.31 0.56
C SER A 80 13.03 6.61 -0.15
N LEU A 81 12.38 7.53 0.57
CA LEU A 81 12.14 8.87 0.03
C LEU A 81 13.25 9.83 0.46
N PRO A 82 13.77 10.69 -0.43
CA PRO A 82 14.72 11.73 -0.06
C PRO A 82 14.22 12.65 1.05
N THR A 83 15.12 13.10 1.93
CA THR A 83 14.80 14.00 3.05
C THR A 83 14.18 15.32 2.58
N SER A 84 14.54 15.81 1.39
CA SER A 84 13.96 17.00 0.77
C SER A 84 12.45 16.88 0.52
N LYS A 85 11.93 15.65 0.36
CA LYS A 85 10.50 15.36 0.14
C LYS A 85 9.75 15.00 1.43
N LYS A 86 10.31 15.29 2.60
CA LYS A 86 9.66 15.05 3.90
C LYS A 86 8.31 15.78 4.03
N GLU A 87 8.24 17.04 3.61
CA GLU A 87 6.98 17.82 3.63
C GLU A 87 5.91 17.20 2.73
N GLU A 88 6.32 16.64 1.59
CA GLU A 88 5.43 15.92 0.67
C GLU A 88 4.85 14.65 1.31
N ARG A 89 5.65 13.90 2.10
CA ARG A 89 5.14 12.78 2.91
C ARG A 89 4.09 13.24 3.91
N HIS A 90 4.37 14.33 4.61
CA HIS A 90 3.46 14.88 5.63
C HIS A 90 2.13 15.31 5.01
N ARG A 91 2.20 15.98 3.87
CA ARG A 91 1.02 16.34 3.08
C ARG A 91 0.22 15.12 2.65
N ARG A 92 0.86 14.09 2.07
CA ARG A 92 0.19 12.86 1.62
C ARG A 92 -0.47 12.09 2.77
N ILE A 93 0.20 11.95 3.92
CA ILE A 93 -0.40 11.26 5.07
C ILE A 93 -1.58 12.06 5.66
N CYS A 94 -1.48 13.39 5.66
CA CYS A 94 -2.58 14.26 6.04
C CYS A 94 -3.76 14.11 5.08
N GLU A 95 -3.55 14.17 3.77
CA GLU A 95 -4.61 14.01 2.76
C GLU A 95 -5.34 12.67 2.92
N ARG A 96 -4.61 11.56 3.00
CA ARG A 96 -5.20 10.22 3.22
C ARG A 96 -5.96 10.11 4.54
N SER A 97 -5.44 10.72 5.59
CA SER A 97 -6.10 10.78 6.90
C SER A 97 -7.42 11.55 6.82
N HIS A 98 -7.45 12.69 6.14
CA HIS A 98 -8.70 13.45 5.92
C HIS A 98 -9.71 12.65 5.08
N GLU A 99 -9.26 11.92 4.06
CA GLU A 99 -10.12 11.07 3.24
C GLU A 99 -10.77 9.96 4.08
N ALA A 100 -9.97 9.22 4.86
CA ALA A 100 -10.46 8.17 5.76
C ALA A 100 -11.41 8.74 6.83
N GLN A 101 -11.08 9.89 7.43
CA GLN A 101 -11.94 10.55 8.40
C GLN A 101 -13.28 10.95 7.79
N LYS A 102 -13.25 11.58 6.62
CA LYS A 102 -14.46 12.01 5.90
C LYS A 102 -15.32 10.81 5.52
N TYR A 103 -14.71 9.71 5.11
CA TYR A 103 -15.42 8.47 4.82
C TYR A 103 -16.13 7.94 6.08
N PHE A 104 -15.43 7.86 7.21
CA PHE A 104 -16.03 7.47 8.50
C PHE A 104 -17.20 8.36 8.90
N LEU A 105 -17.01 9.69 8.90
CA LEU A 105 -18.05 10.65 9.29
C LEU A 105 -19.31 10.54 8.42
N ASN A 106 -19.15 10.31 7.11
CA ASN A 106 -20.27 10.15 6.19
C ASN A 106 -20.99 8.80 6.33
N THR A 107 -20.37 7.82 7.01
CA THR A 107 -20.89 6.46 7.15
C THR A 107 -20.99 6.03 8.61
N ILE A 108 -21.00 6.96 9.55
CA ILE A 108 -20.91 6.68 11.00
C ILE A 108 -22.01 5.73 11.49
N SER A 109 -23.19 5.75 10.86
CA SER A 109 -24.31 4.86 11.14
C SER A 109 -24.19 3.45 10.53
N GLY A 110 -23.08 3.14 9.84
CA GLY A 110 -22.84 1.91 9.10
C GLY A 110 -22.61 2.12 7.61
N ILE A 111 -21.84 1.22 6.99
CA ILE A 111 -21.46 1.29 5.57
C ILE A 111 -22.56 0.69 4.70
N LYS A 112 -23.32 1.53 4.01
CA LYS A 112 -24.42 1.06 3.16
C LYS A 112 -23.92 0.73 1.75
N ALA A 113 -24.25 -0.47 1.26
CA ALA A 113 -23.92 -0.94 -0.09
C ALA A 113 -24.51 -0.06 -1.22
N ASN A 114 -25.59 0.67 -0.96
CA ASN A 114 -26.32 1.43 -2.00
C ASN A 114 -25.97 2.93 -2.00
N GLY A 115 -24.75 3.27 -2.40
CA GLY A 115 -24.45 4.49 -3.17
C GLY A 115 -24.62 5.86 -2.51
N GLN A 116 -24.72 5.98 -1.17
CA GLN A 116 -24.79 7.31 -0.53
C GLN A 116 -23.44 8.03 -0.49
N VAL A 117 -22.33 7.32 -0.64
CA VAL A 117 -20.99 7.91 -0.71
C VAL A 117 -20.51 7.87 -2.16
N PRO A 118 -20.20 9.01 -2.78
CA PRO A 118 -19.60 9.03 -4.11
C PRO A 118 -18.31 8.17 -4.16
N LYS A 119 -18.15 7.33 -5.21
CA LYS A 119 -16.98 6.45 -5.42
C LYS A 119 -15.62 7.12 -5.17
N ARG A 120 -15.53 8.43 -5.45
CA ARG A 120 -14.35 9.29 -5.20
C ARG A 120 -13.92 9.44 -3.74
N PHE A 121 -14.64 8.86 -2.77
CA PHE A 121 -14.31 8.97 -1.34
C PHE A 121 -13.94 7.63 -0.70
N VAL A 122 -13.86 6.53 -1.46
CA VAL A 122 -13.39 5.25 -0.92
C VAL A 122 -11.86 5.34 -0.72
N PRO A 123 -11.35 5.25 0.52
CA PRO A 123 -9.91 5.34 0.77
C PRO A 123 -9.16 4.18 0.11
N ASP A 124 -7.93 4.40 -0.36
CA ASP A 124 -7.07 3.35 -0.92
C ASP A 124 -6.79 2.23 0.10
N PRO A 125 -6.70 0.95 -0.33
CA PRO A 125 -6.39 -0.13 0.57
C PRO A 125 -4.93 0.01 1.04
N THR A 126 -4.71 -0.23 2.32
CA THR A 126 -3.48 0.14 3.01
C THR A 126 -2.21 -0.48 2.41
N PHE A 127 -2.27 -1.75 2.00
CA PHE A 127 -1.09 -2.54 1.65
C PHE A 127 -1.00 -2.96 0.17
N HIS A 128 -1.69 -2.27 -0.75
CA HIS A 128 -1.68 -2.68 -2.17
C HIS A 128 -0.28 -2.72 -2.80
N VAL A 129 0.54 -1.69 -2.58
CA VAL A 129 1.92 -1.65 -3.11
C VAL A 129 2.76 -2.82 -2.58
N PRO A 130 2.93 -3.00 -1.25
CA PRO A 130 3.73 -4.11 -0.74
C PRO A 130 3.13 -5.49 -1.03
N ALA A 131 1.80 -5.62 -1.16
CA ALA A 131 1.17 -6.88 -1.54
C ALA A 131 1.47 -7.28 -2.99
N ILE A 132 1.42 -6.31 -3.92
CA ILE A 132 1.81 -6.53 -5.31
C ILE A 132 3.29 -6.90 -5.39
N LEU A 133 4.15 -6.14 -4.70
CA LEU A 133 5.58 -6.40 -4.66
C LEU A 133 5.90 -7.82 -4.12
N GLU A 134 5.28 -8.23 -3.01
CA GLU A 134 5.42 -9.59 -2.46
C GLU A 134 4.90 -10.65 -3.45
N GLY A 135 3.79 -10.37 -4.13
CA GLY A 135 3.24 -11.21 -5.20
C GLY A 135 4.23 -11.42 -6.35
N LEU A 136 4.87 -10.36 -6.84
CA LEU A 136 5.88 -10.43 -7.90
C LEU A 136 7.10 -11.25 -7.45
N HIS A 137 7.58 -11.04 -6.23
CA HIS A 137 8.71 -11.78 -5.67
C HIS A 137 8.40 -13.28 -5.50
N SER A 138 7.13 -13.64 -5.26
CA SER A 138 6.69 -15.04 -5.20
C SER A 138 6.81 -15.76 -6.55
N GLN A 139 6.73 -15.04 -7.67
CA GLN A 139 6.77 -15.59 -9.02
C GLN A 139 8.19 -15.66 -9.57
N ALA A 140 8.63 -16.85 -9.97
CA ALA A 140 9.97 -17.06 -10.53
C ALA A 140 10.28 -16.15 -11.73
N ARG A 141 9.30 -15.88 -12.59
CA ARG A 141 9.46 -15.03 -13.78
C ARG A 141 9.84 -13.59 -13.44
N TYR A 142 9.24 -13.02 -12.41
CA TYR A 142 9.33 -11.59 -12.09
C TYR A 142 10.21 -11.29 -10.88
N ARG A 143 10.54 -12.29 -10.06
CA ARG A 143 11.40 -12.15 -8.89
C ARG A 143 12.71 -11.43 -9.21
N ASP A 144 13.45 -11.93 -10.19
CA ASP A 144 14.78 -11.41 -10.51
C ASP A 144 14.74 -10.15 -11.38
N LEU A 145 13.54 -9.72 -11.78
CA LEU A 145 13.28 -8.47 -12.52
C LEU A 145 12.72 -7.37 -11.63
N THR A 146 12.43 -7.66 -10.36
CA THR A 146 11.81 -6.71 -9.45
C THR A 146 12.82 -6.19 -8.44
N TYR A 147 13.03 -4.89 -8.43
CA TYR A 147 14.08 -4.23 -7.66
C TYR A 147 13.47 -3.24 -6.67
N LEU A 148 13.88 -3.34 -5.41
CA LEU A 148 13.65 -2.32 -4.40
C LEU A 148 14.91 -1.45 -4.29
N VAL A 149 14.83 -0.20 -4.71
CA VAL A 149 16.01 0.66 -4.88
C VAL A 149 16.29 1.54 -3.66
N PRO A 150 17.53 1.96 -3.37
CA PRO A 150 17.85 2.74 -2.19
C PRO A 150 17.47 4.24 -2.29
N GLY A 151 16.32 4.52 -2.88
CA GLY A 151 15.78 5.84 -3.16
C GLY A 151 14.41 5.73 -3.84
N GLU A 152 14.09 6.71 -4.68
CA GLU A 152 12.91 6.70 -5.55
C GLU A 152 13.16 5.81 -6.78
N ALA A 153 12.11 5.19 -7.31
CA ALA A 153 12.18 4.35 -8.50
C ALA A 153 12.50 5.15 -9.79
N ASP A 154 12.07 6.42 -9.87
CA ASP A 154 12.13 7.21 -11.10
C ASP A 154 13.55 7.30 -11.70
N PRO A 155 14.59 7.70 -10.93
CA PRO A 155 15.96 7.79 -11.47
C PRO A 155 16.51 6.44 -11.94
N TYR A 156 16.11 5.33 -11.31
CA TYR A 156 16.55 3.98 -11.68
C TYR A 156 15.86 3.50 -12.95
N CYS A 157 14.55 3.77 -13.09
CA CYS A 157 13.84 3.51 -14.33
C CYS A 157 14.47 4.27 -15.51
N ALA A 158 14.77 5.55 -15.31
CA ALA A 158 15.39 6.38 -16.32
C ALA A 158 16.82 5.91 -16.67
N ALA A 159 17.65 5.61 -15.67
CA ALA A 159 19.01 5.12 -15.87
C ALA A 159 19.05 3.77 -16.60
N ASP A 160 18.16 2.83 -16.26
CA ASP A 160 18.05 1.56 -16.96
C ASP A 160 17.70 1.79 -18.45
N VAL A 161 16.66 2.57 -18.74
CA VAL A 161 16.27 2.87 -20.13
C VAL A 161 17.38 3.61 -20.87
N LYS A 162 18.10 4.53 -20.23
CA LYS A 162 19.25 5.21 -20.83
C LYS A 162 20.39 4.25 -21.19
N GLN A 163 20.65 3.24 -20.36
CA GLN A 163 21.73 2.27 -20.57
C GLN A 163 21.35 1.17 -21.56
N ASN A 164 20.14 0.64 -21.45
CA ASN A 164 19.71 -0.58 -22.14
C ASN A 164 18.69 -0.33 -23.25
N GLY A 165 18.20 0.90 -23.38
CA GLY A 165 17.08 1.24 -24.25
C GLY A 165 15.73 0.67 -23.75
N GLY A 166 14.69 0.95 -24.52
CA GLY A 166 13.35 0.40 -24.30
C GLY A 166 12.29 1.46 -24.01
N ILE A 167 11.16 0.97 -23.50
CA ILE A 167 9.96 1.76 -23.20
C ILE A 167 9.77 1.81 -21.70
N LEU A 168 9.72 3.01 -21.14
CA LEU A 168 9.37 3.24 -19.75
C LEU A 168 7.85 3.29 -19.61
N LEU A 169 7.27 2.42 -18.78
CA LEU A 169 5.85 2.44 -18.42
C LEU A 169 5.64 3.12 -17.06
N THR A 170 4.84 4.19 -17.02
CA THR A 170 4.61 4.98 -15.79
C THR A 170 3.26 5.72 -15.78
N SER A 171 2.90 6.34 -14.66
CA SER A 171 1.85 7.37 -14.55
C SER A 171 2.39 8.70 -14.01
N ASP A 172 3.71 8.83 -13.87
CA ASP A 172 4.40 10.04 -13.45
C ASP A 172 4.97 10.80 -14.67
N SER A 173 4.58 12.06 -14.82
CA SER A 173 5.06 12.90 -15.91
C SER A 173 6.51 13.34 -15.76
N ASP A 174 7.07 13.27 -14.56
CA ASP A 174 8.44 13.70 -14.27
C ASP A 174 9.45 12.82 -15.02
N LEU A 175 9.09 11.59 -15.35
CA LEU A 175 9.90 10.68 -16.18
C LEU A 175 10.13 11.14 -17.61
N LEU A 176 9.39 12.15 -18.11
CA LEU A 176 9.69 12.81 -19.39
C LEU A 176 10.86 13.80 -19.30
N LEU A 177 11.28 14.17 -18.09
CA LEU A 177 12.33 15.16 -17.83
C LEU A 177 13.71 14.52 -17.58
N TYR A 178 13.74 13.22 -17.32
CA TYR A 178 14.99 12.50 -17.23
C TYR A 178 15.60 12.27 -18.62
N ASP A 179 16.92 12.18 -18.67
CA ASP A 179 17.62 11.71 -19.86
C ASP A 179 17.44 10.20 -20.01
N LEU A 180 16.66 9.79 -21.02
CA LEU A 180 16.39 8.39 -21.36
C LEU A 180 17.29 7.88 -22.49
N GLY A 181 18.31 8.64 -22.87
CA GLY A 181 19.14 8.35 -24.03
C GLY A 181 18.41 8.55 -25.37
N PRO A 182 19.08 8.23 -26.50
CA PRO A 182 18.58 8.54 -27.84
C PRO A 182 17.38 7.67 -28.28
N THR A 183 17.24 6.47 -27.72
CA THR A 183 16.23 5.48 -28.11
C THR A 183 15.15 5.27 -27.06
N GLY A 184 15.31 5.84 -25.86
CA GLY A 184 14.37 5.72 -24.77
C GLY A 184 13.05 6.42 -25.06
N SER A 185 11.97 5.84 -24.54
CA SER A 185 10.62 6.39 -24.68
C SER A 185 9.80 6.20 -23.42
N VAL A 186 8.77 7.02 -23.25
CA VAL A 186 7.82 6.94 -22.13
C VAL A 186 6.43 6.65 -22.69
N VAL A 187 5.76 5.68 -22.09
CA VAL A 187 4.36 5.38 -22.32
C VAL A 187 3.63 5.48 -20.98
N PHE A 188 2.54 6.23 -20.96
CA PHE A 188 1.70 6.31 -19.77
C PHE A 188 0.76 5.11 -19.68
N LEU A 189 0.62 4.52 -18.49
CA LEU A 189 -0.20 3.33 -18.25
C LEU A 189 -1.67 3.53 -18.68
N LYS A 190 -2.19 4.75 -18.52
CA LYS A 190 -3.55 5.12 -18.97
C LYS A 190 -3.75 5.16 -20.49
N ASP A 191 -2.65 5.25 -21.25
CA ASP A 191 -2.65 5.43 -22.71
C ASP A 191 -2.36 4.12 -23.46
N LEU A 192 -2.03 3.02 -22.77
CA LEU A 192 -1.98 1.67 -23.33
C LEU A 192 -3.35 1.31 -23.92
N GLN A 193 -3.44 0.56 -25.01
CA GLN A 193 -4.69 0.09 -25.61
C GLN A 193 -4.46 -1.28 -26.23
N LEU A 194 -5.41 -2.20 -26.07
CA LEU A 194 -5.41 -3.45 -26.82
C LEU A 194 -6.03 -3.23 -28.19
N ASP A 195 -5.29 -3.58 -29.23
CA ASP A 195 -5.80 -3.59 -30.59
C ASP A 195 -6.39 -4.96 -30.90
N LEU A 196 -7.63 -4.98 -31.40
CA LEU A 196 -8.34 -6.21 -31.74
C LEU A 196 -8.07 -6.59 -33.20
N GLY A 197 -7.71 -7.85 -33.41
CA GLY A 197 -7.58 -8.46 -34.73
C GLY A 197 -8.93 -8.69 -35.41
N ALA A 198 -8.89 -9.15 -36.66
CA ALA A 198 -10.08 -9.34 -37.50
C ALA A 198 -11.14 -10.30 -36.92
N MET A 199 -10.73 -11.21 -36.03
CA MET A 199 -11.61 -12.16 -35.33
C MET A 199 -12.03 -11.70 -33.92
N GLY A 200 -11.69 -10.47 -33.53
CA GLY A 200 -12.00 -9.92 -32.19
C GLY A 200 -11.06 -10.38 -31.07
N GLU A 201 -10.00 -11.11 -31.40
CA GLU A 201 -8.92 -11.47 -30.45
C GLU A 201 -7.92 -10.32 -30.33
N ALA A 202 -7.36 -10.09 -29.14
CA ALA A 202 -6.32 -9.09 -28.95
C ALA A 202 -5.06 -9.48 -29.75
N SER A 203 -4.64 -8.61 -30.67
CA SER A 203 -3.55 -8.88 -31.61
C SER A 203 -2.26 -8.18 -31.22
N SER A 204 -2.35 -6.97 -30.66
CA SER A 204 -1.19 -6.17 -30.26
C SER A 204 -1.58 -5.12 -29.22
N ILE A 205 -0.57 -4.44 -28.65
CA ILE A 205 -0.76 -3.33 -27.73
C ILE A 205 -0.28 -2.06 -28.43
N SER A 206 -1.12 -1.05 -28.56
CA SER A 206 -0.71 0.30 -28.98
C SER A 206 -0.79 1.30 -27.85
N ALA A 207 0.02 2.36 -27.93
CA ALA A 207 -0.08 3.47 -26.98
C ALA A 207 0.40 4.78 -27.57
N VAL A 208 0.19 5.85 -26.80
CA VAL A 208 0.82 7.15 -27.06
C VAL A 208 2.24 7.12 -26.51
N VAL A 209 3.22 7.13 -27.42
CA VAL A 209 4.65 7.05 -27.15
C VAL A 209 5.25 8.45 -27.17
N SER A 210 5.90 8.81 -26.07
CA SER A 210 6.58 10.09 -25.90
C SER A 210 8.09 9.87 -25.88
N ARG A 211 8.80 10.39 -26.87
CA ARG A 211 10.27 10.34 -26.93
C ARG A 211 10.81 11.74 -26.62
N PRO A 212 11.55 11.96 -25.52
CA PRO A 212 12.03 13.30 -25.16
C PRO A 212 12.77 14.04 -26.30
N SER A 213 13.62 13.34 -27.06
CA SER A 213 14.31 13.88 -28.23
C SER A 213 13.34 14.37 -29.33
N GLU A 214 12.30 13.59 -29.61
CA GLU A 214 11.26 13.94 -30.58
C GLU A 214 10.37 15.08 -30.10
N LEU A 215 10.05 15.12 -28.82
CA LEU A 215 9.30 16.21 -28.20
C LEU A 215 10.04 17.53 -28.36
N CYS A 216 11.33 17.59 -28.01
CA CYS A 216 12.17 18.77 -28.24
C CYS A 216 12.14 19.20 -29.71
N ARG A 217 12.28 18.24 -30.63
CA ARG A 217 12.28 18.52 -32.09
C ARG A 217 10.96 19.14 -32.55
N ARG A 218 9.82 18.56 -32.16
CA ARG A 218 8.49 19.03 -32.57
C ARG A 218 8.08 20.35 -31.91
N MET A 219 8.62 20.63 -30.73
CA MET A 219 8.41 21.88 -30.00
C MET A 219 9.41 22.97 -30.41
N SER A 220 10.32 22.69 -31.34
CA SER A 220 11.41 23.60 -31.74
C SER A 220 12.29 24.05 -30.56
N LEU A 221 12.50 23.15 -29.60
CA LEU A 221 13.42 23.33 -28.48
C LEU A 221 14.82 22.85 -28.86
N GLU A 222 15.83 23.34 -28.13
CA GLU A 222 17.18 22.79 -28.24
C GLU A 222 17.17 21.30 -27.85
N GLN A 223 18.02 20.52 -28.52
CA GLN A 223 18.10 19.10 -28.27
C GLN A 223 18.81 18.82 -26.95
N GLY A 224 18.29 17.86 -26.19
CA GLY A 224 18.85 17.43 -24.92
C GLY A 224 17.93 17.68 -23.74
N GLN A 225 18.36 17.17 -22.58
CA GLN A 225 17.59 17.18 -21.34
C GLN A 225 17.33 18.59 -20.79
N ALA A 226 18.31 19.50 -20.92
CA ALA A 226 18.24 20.83 -20.33
C ALA A 226 17.00 21.63 -20.76
N SER A 227 16.61 21.56 -22.04
CA SER A 227 15.43 22.26 -22.54
C SER A 227 14.12 21.66 -22.03
N MET A 228 14.05 20.34 -21.86
CA MET A 228 12.89 19.70 -21.23
C MET A 228 12.78 20.08 -19.76
N LEU A 229 13.90 20.16 -19.03
CA LEU A 229 13.92 20.60 -17.64
C LEU A 229 13.45 22.05 -17.50
N ARG A 230 13.91 22.96 -18.36
CA ARG A 230 13.42 24.35 -18.42
C ARG A 230 11.91 24.41 -18.64
N PHE A 231 11.43 23.64 -19.62
CA PHE A 231 10.00 23.56 -19.91
C PHE A 231 9.19 22.99 -18.73
N GLY A 232 9.68 21.93 -18.08
CA GLY A 232 9.07 21.34 -16.89
C GLY A 232 9.02 22.30 -15.71
N PHE A 233 10.11 23.04 -15.46
CA PHE A 233 10.17 24.04 -14.41
C PHE A 233 9.17 25.18 -14.65
N GLU A 234 9.08 25.66 -15.88
CA GLU A 234 8.10 26.67 -16.23
C GLU A 234 6.66 26.20 -15.97
N MET A 235 6.34 24.97 -16.36
CA MET A 235 5.03 24.36 -16.09
C MET A 235 4.76 24.23 -14.58
N LYS A 236 5.80 23.98 -13.78
CA LYS A 236 5.71 23.95 -12.30
C LYS A 236 5.41 25.33 -11.72
N VAL A 237 6.06 26.39 -12.22
CA VAL A 237 5.86 27.78 -11.76
C VAL A 237 4.54 28.37 -12.29
N ARG A 238 4.10 27.97 -13.50
CA ARG A 238 2.90 28.49 -14.18
C ARG A 238 1.94 27.37 -14.62
N PRO A 239 1.20 26.72 -13.69
CA PRO A 239 0.37 25.54 -13.99
C PRO A 239 -0.83 25.76 -14.92
N CYS A 240 -1.20 27.02 -15.20
CA CYS A 240 -2.38 27.40 -15.98
C CYS A 240 -2.05 28.00 -17.36
N TYR A 241 -0.80 27.88 -17.81
CA TYR A 241 -0.37 28.52 -19.05
C TYR A 241 -1.01 27.82 -20.27
N ASN A 242 -1.75 28.57 -21.09
CA ASN A 242 -2.34 28.06 -22.32
C ASN A 242 -1.27 27.98 -23.41
N LEU A 243 -1.18 26.80 -24.05
CA LEU A 243 -0.27 26.42 -25.16
C LEU A 243 -0.19 27.34 -26.39
N LYS A 244 -0.96 28.44 -26.45
CA LYS A 244 -0.93 29.36 -27.60
C LYS A 244 0.30 30.28 -27.63
N GLY A 245 1.15 30.21 -26.61
CA GLY A 245 2.49 30.79 -26.63
C GLY A 245 3.45 29.87 -25.88
N LEU A 246 4.08 28.92 -26.56
CA LEU A 246 5.36 28.43 -26.05
C LEU A 246 6.25 29.66 -25.92
N PRO A 247 6.84 29.95 -24.75
CA PRO A 247 7.64 31.15 -24.61
C PRO A 247 8.79 31.10 -25.58
N HIS A 248 9.12 32.26 -26.17
CA HIS A 248 10.40 32.40 -26.85
C HIS A 248 11.54 32.11 -25.87
N GLN A 249 12.67 31.57 -26.34
CA GLN A 249 13.89 31.34 -25.53
C GLN A 249 14.28 32.53 -24.64
N SER A 250 13.92 33.76 -25.04
CA SER A 250 14.11 35.00 -24.27
C SER A 250 13.31 35.09 -22.97
N GLU A 251 12.16 34.42 -22.85
CA GLU A 251 11.36 34.37 -21.61
C GLU A 251 11.92 33.36 -20.59
N TRP A 252 12.68 32.37 -21.07
CA TRP A 252 13.34 31.38 -20.20
C TRP A 252 14.48 32.00 -19.40
N ALA A 253 15.29 32.85 -20.03
CA ALA A 253 16.38 33.56 -19.35
C ALA A 253 15.88 34.43 -18.18
N TYR A 254 14.70 35.05 -18.32
CA TYR A 254 14.07 35.82 -17.24
C TYR A 254 13.61 34.93 -16.07
N LEU A 255 13.02 33.77 -16.35
CA LEU A 255 12.58 32.84 -15.32
C LEU A 255 13.75 32.21 -14.57
N GLU A 256 14.84 31.90 -15.26
CA GLU A 256 16.08 31.40 -14.65
C GLU A 256 16.69 32.45 -13.71
N GLU A 257 16.77 33.71 -14.13
CA GLU A 257 17.30 34.79 -13.27
C GLU A 257 16.37 35.11 -12.09
N ALA A 258 15.05 35.10 -12.29
CA ALA A 258 14.07 35.41 -11.25
C ALA A 258 13.90 34.30 -10.20
N TYR A 259 14.20 33.05 -10.54
CA TYR A 259 14.01 31.86 -9.69
C TYR A 259 15.26 30.96 -9.67
N ASP A 260 16.45 31.54 -9.71
CA ASP A 260 17.73 30.82 -9.88
C ASP A 260 17.90 29.69 -8.84
N GLN A 261 17.57 29.96 -7.57
CA GLN A 261 17.70 28.96 -6.49
C GLN A 261 16.69 27.81 -6.64
N GLU A 262 15.44 28.11 -6.95
CA GLU A 262 14.38 27.12 -7.16
C GLU A 262 14.60 26.30 -8.42
N PHE A 263 15.12 26.92 -9.48
CA PHE A 263 15.47 26.26 -10.72
C PHE A 263 16.67 25.32 -10.53
N ALA A 264 17.72 25.78 -9.84
CA ALA A 264 18.87 24.94 -9.51
C ALA A 264 18.50 23.79 -8.58
N ALA A 265 17.55 23.99 -7.65
CA ALA A 265 17.02 22.91 -6.81
C ALA A 265 16.17 21.92 -7.62
N PHE A 266 15.38 22.42 -8.57
CA PHE A 266 14.58 21.59 -9.48
C PHE A 266 15.44 20.72 -10.38
N ILE A 267 16.45 21.27 -11.06
CA ILE A 267 17.33 20.49 -11.94
C ILE A 267 18.07 19.40 -11.16
N ARG A 268 18.51 19.70 -9.92
CA ARG A 268 19.17 18.72 -9.04
C ARG A 268 18.34 17.46 -8.76
N GLU A 269 17.01 17.51 -8.90
CA GLU A 269 16.15 16.32 -8.76
C GLU A 269 16.32 15.34 -9.94
N TYR A 270 16.76 15.82 -11.09
CA TYR A 270 16.93 15.06 -12.33
C TYR A 270 18.40 14.87 -12.73
N ASP A 271 19.32 15.49 -11.97
CA ASP A 271 20.76 15.35 -12.16
C ASP A 271 21.27 14.06 -11.51
N GLY A 272 21.92 13.24 -12.33
CA GLY A 272 22.58 12.01 -11.90
C GLY A 272 21.86 10.76 -12.37
N SER A 273 22.64 9.77 -12.80
CA SER A 273 22.16 8.42 -13.02
C SER A 273 22.62 7.58 -11.83
N PRO A 274 21.70 6.96 -11.06
CA PRO A 274 22.11 6.04 -10.02
C PRO A 274 22.92 4.90 -10.62
N ASP A 275 23.84 4.36 -9.82
CA ASP A 275 24.51 3.12 -10.16
C ASP A 275 23.49 1.97 -10.07
N LEU A 276 23.16 1.35 -11.21
CA LEU A 276 22.23 0.22 -11.26
C LEU A 276 22.74 -1.03 -10.52
N SER A 277 24.04 -1.10 -10.24
CA SER A 277 24.63 -2.15 -9.41
C SER A 277 24.60 -1.84 -7.91
N SER A 278 24.35 -0.58 -7.55
CA SER A 278 24.21 -0.14 -6.16
C SER A 278 22.85 -0.56 -5.62
N THR A 279 22.83 -1.63 -4.82
CA THR A 279 21.79 -1.80 -3.81
C THR A 279 22.41 -1.61 -2.44
N ALA A 280 21.94 -0.62 -1.70
CA ALA A 280 22.43 -0.36 -0.35
C ALA A 280 22.11 -1.50 0.65
N LEU A 281 21.32 -2.50 0.24
CA LEU A 281 20.93 -3.65 1.04
C LEU A 281 21.36 -4.92 0.31
N ASP A 282 22.16 -5.74 0.99
CA ASP A 282 22.62 -7.04 0.51
C ASP A 282 21.39 -7.86 0.06
N HIS A 283 21.26 -8.07 -1.26
CA HIS A 283 20.05 -8.44 -2.03
C HIS A 283 19.38 -9.78 -1.66
N LYS A 284 19.72 -10.39 -0.53
CA LYS A 284 19.24 -11.73 -0.17
C LYS A 284 17.87 -11.74 0.50
N SER A 285 17.38 -10.58 0.95
CA SER A 285 16.15 -10.49 1.74
C SER A 285 15.17 -9.52 1.11
N PHE A 286 14.01 -10.03 0.70
CA PHE A 286 12.85 -9.24 0.33
C PHE A 286 12.46 -8.30 1.48
N LEU A 287 12.42 -6.99 1.22
CA LEU A 287 11.92 -5.99 2.18
C LEU A 287 10.65 -5.30 1.69
N ASP A 288 9.79 -4.97 2.63
CA ASP A 288 8.68 -4.06 2.41
C ASP A 288 9.22 -2.63 2.18
N PRO A 289 8.62 -1.81 1.30
CA PRO A 289 9.04 -0.43 1.06
C PRO A 289 9.16 0.42 2.34
N ARG A 290 8.27 0.24 3.33
CA ARG A 290 8.33 1.00 4.58
C ARG A 290 9.45 0.57 5.50
N ILE A 291 9.79 -0.72 5.45
CA ILE A 291 10.87 -1.28 6.27
C ILE A 291 12.21 -0.94 5.63
N SER A 292 12.31 -0.99 4.30
CA SER A 292 13.45 -0.46 3.56
C SER A 292 13.68 1.02 3.86
N GLU A 293 12.64 1.85 3.89
CA GLU A 293 12.77 3.29 4.17
C GLU A 293 13.37 3.52 5.55
N PHE A 294 12.84 2.83 6.57
CA PHE A 294 13.37 2.88 7.93
C PHE A 294 14.85 2.47 8.03
N VAL A 295 15.22 1.37 7.38
CA VAL A 295 16.58 0.81 7.39
C VAL A 295 17.58 1.73 6.69
N LEU A 296 17.19 2.30 5.55
CA LEU A 296 18.02 3.22 4.78
C LEU A 296 18.19 4.56 5.48
N ASP A 297 17.11 5.09 6.06
CA ASP A 297 17.18 6.34 6.83
C ASP A 297 18.07 6.19 8.07
N TRP A 298 18.03 5.03 8.74
CA TRP A 298 18.97 4.71 9.81
C TRP A 298 20.42 4.68 9.34
N SER A 299 20.69 3.97 8.24
CA SER A 299 22.04 3.83 7.70
C SER A 299 22.66 5.19 7.34
N LYS A 300 21.83 6.15 6.89
CA LYS A 300 22.26 7.54 6.64
C LYS A 300 22.58 8.28 7.94
N LEU A 301 21.85 8.07 9.03
CA LEU A 301 22.12 8.72 10.32
C LEU A 301 23.47 8.31 10.92
N GLY A 302 23.83 7.02 10.82
CA GLY A 302 25.11 6.52 11.34
C GLY A 302 26.35 7.03 10.58
N THR A 303 26.18 7.56 9.37
CA THR A 303 27.28 8.01 8.49
C THR A 303 27.33 9.54 8.31
N SER A 304 26.27 10.25 8.69
CA SER A 304 26.13 11.69 8.46
C SER A 304 26.97 12.51 9.46
N LYS A 305 27.92 13.29 8.92
CA LYS A 305 28.61 14.36 9.66
C LYS A 305 27.89 15.72 9.55
N ASP A 306 26.73 15.76 8.89
CA ASP A 306 26.00 17.00 8.63
C ASP A 306 25.17 17.43 9.87
N PRO A 307 25.43 18.61 10.47
CA PRO A 307 24.65 19.13 11.59
C PRO A 307 23.18 19.45 11.23
N ALA A 308 22.81 19.51 9.95
CA ALA A 308 21.43 19.65 9.47
C ALA A 308 20.70 18.30 9.31
N SER A 309 21.39 17.16 9.51
CA SER A 309 20.76 15.84 9.42
C SER A 309 19.70 15.63 10.51
N PRO A 310 18.63 14.87 10.21
CA PRO A 310 17.54 14.68 11.17
C PRO A 310 18.07 14.04 12.45
N LYS A 311 17.84 14.66 13.61
CA LYS A 311 18.28 14.13 14.92
C LYS A 311 17.45 12.93 15.42
N GLY A 312 16.72 12.25 14.54
CA GLY A 312 15.83 11.16 14.90
C GLY A 312 15.23 10.46 13.68
N LEU A 313 14.82 9.21 13.90
CA LEU A 313 14.18 8.39 12.89
C LEU A 313 12.70 8.74 12.75
N THR A 314 12.18 8.66 11.53
CA THR A 314 10.75 8.85 11.27
C THR A 314 10.20 7.63 10.53
N VAL A 315 9.07 7.11 11.01
CA VAL A 315 8.34 6.01 10.36
C VAL A 315 6.96 6.50 9.95
N TRP A 316 6.66 6.37 8.67
CA TRP A 316 5.35 6.73 8.11
C TRP A 316 4.49 5.48 7.97
N LEU A 317 3.62 5.23 8.95
CA LEU A 317 2.77 4.06 8.91
C LEU A 317 1.67 4.22 7.84
N PRO A 318 1.39 3.16 7.06
CA PRO A 318 0.29 3.18 6.10
C PRO A 318 -1.07 3.55 6.74
N SER A 319 -1.92 4.26 6.00
CA SER A 319 -3.24 4.67 6.50
C SER A 319 -4.17 3.46 6.60
N LEU A 320 -4.64 3.14 7.80
CA LEU A 320 -5.67 2.15 8.06
C LEU A 320 -7.05 2.81 8.07
N VAL A 321 -8.03 2.17 7.44
CA VAL A 321 -9.43 2.61 7.51
C VAL A 321 -10.03 2.11 8.81
N ASP A 322 -10.11 2.98 9.81
CA ASP A 322 -10.56 2.66 11.16
C ASP A 322 -11.60 3.67 11.70
N ARG A 323 -12.06 3.46 12.94
CA ARG A 323 -12.95 4.37 13.64
C ARG A 323 -12.20 5.61 14.14
N TRP A 324 -12.65 6.78 13.71
CA TRP A 324 -12.04 8.06 14.11
C TRP A 324 -12.49 8.58 15.48
N ASP A 325 -13.50 7.97 16.08
CA ASP A 325 -13.95 8.24 17.45
C ASP A 325 -13.33 7.30 18.50
N ARG A 326 -12.43 6.40 18.08
CA ARG A 326 -11.65 5.51 18.94
C ARG A 326 -10.16 5.79 18.81
N ALA A 327 -9.33 5.16 19.64
CA ALA A 327 -7.87 5.16 19.49
C ALA A 327 -7.45 4.57 18.12
N SER A 328 -6.23 4.84 17.66
CA SER A 328 -5.82 4.35 16.33
C SER A 328 -5.65 2.84 16.34
N ALA A 329 -6.02 2.17 15.25
CA ALA A 329 -5.78 0.74 15.07
C ALA A 329 -4.30 0.35 15.16
N TRP A 330 -3.38 1.30 14.91
CA TRP A 330 -1.93 1.11 15.06
C TRP A 330 -1.47 1.00 16.52
N ASP A 331 -2.28 1.45 17.48
CA ASP A 331 -1.91 1.53 18.90
C ASP A 331 -1.61 0.14 19.47
N LEU A 332 -2.41 -0.85 19.08
CA LEU A 332 -2.26 -2.26 19.52
C LEU A 332 -0.90 -2.87 19.15
N GLY A 333 -0.30 -2.45 18.03
CA GLY A 333 0.99 -2.94 17.57
C GLY A 333 2.20 -2.15 18.09
N THR A 334 2.00 -1.11 18.90
CA THR A 334 3.08 -0.17 19.28
C THR A 334 4.24 -0.87 19.98
N THR A 335 3.97 -1.75 20.95
CA THR A 335 5.02 -2.47 21.71
C THR A 335 5.81 -3.43 20.83
N ILE A 336 5.18 -4.02 19.81
CA ILE A 336 5.84 -4.89 18.82
C ILE A 336 6.79 -4.08 17.96
N ARG A 337 6.37 -2.90 17.47
CA ARG A 337 7.23 -1.99 16.70
C ARG A 337 8.34 -1.39 17.56
N GLN A 338 8.04 -1.05 18.80
CA GLN A 338 9.04 -0.60 19.78
C GLN A 338 10.14 -1.64 19.97
N LEU A 339 9.78 -2.92 20.13
CA LEU A 339 10.74 -4.02 20.19
C LEU A 339 11.55 -4.11 18.88
N ALA A 340 10.91 -4.02 17.72
CA ALA A 340 11.60 -4.03 16.43
C ALA A 340 12.63 -2.91 16.31
N TYR A 341 12.25 -1.66 16.61
CA TYR A 341 13.17 -0.53 16.59
C TYR A 341 14.33 -0.73 17.58
N SER A 342 14.03 -1.24 18.78
CA SER A 342 15.03 -1.45 19.82
C SER A 342 16.04 -2.52 19.47
N LEU A 343 15.60 -3.62 18.87
CA LEU A 343 16.47 -4.70 18.37
C LEU A 343 17.33 -4.24 17.19
N TYR A 344 16.77 -3.43 16.28
CA TYR A 344 17.52 -2.92 15.15
C TYR A 344 18.63 -1.95 15.56
N GLN A 345 18.35 -1.08 16.53
CA GLN A 345 19.33 -0.13 17.10
C GLN A 345 20.23 -0.76 18.18
N TYR A 346 20.10 -2.07 18.44
CA TYR A 346 20.81 -2.72 19.53
C TYR A 346 22.32 -2.77 19.27
N GLY A 347 23.11 -2.36 20.25
CA GLY A 347 24.57 -2.31 20.15
C GLY A 347 25.12 -1.04 19.48
N ASP A 348 24.26 -0.12 19.03
CA ASP A 348 24.70 1.21 18.59
C ASP A 348 24.85 2.16 19.79
N SER A 349 25.90 2.99 19.74
CA SER A 349 26.15 4.03 20.76
C SER A 349 25.17 5.20 20.67
N SER A 350 24.52 5.37 19.51
CA SER A 350 23.57 6.44 19.24
C SER A 350 22.14 5.89 19.18
N ARG A 351 21.43 5.90 20.31
CA ARG A 351 20.03 5.47 20.38
C ARG A 351 19.12 6.65 20.07
N PHE A 352 18.18 6.48 19.15
CA PHE A 352 17.26 7.53 18.74
C PHE A 352 15.81 7.11 18.99
N THR A 353 15.05 8.02 19.59
CA THR A 353 13.59 7.95 19.60
C THR A 353 13.07 7.90 18.15
N VAL A 354 12.13 7.00 17.90
CA VAL A 354 11.50 6.86 16.58
C VAL A 354 10.17 7.62 16.58
N MET A 355 9.99 8.54 15.63
CA MET A 355 8.75 9.28 15.46
C MET A 355 7.83 8.58 14.48
N GLU A 356 6.70 8.07 14.96
CA GLU A 356 5.68 7.44 14.14
C GLU A 356 4.60 8.42 13.70
N TYR A 357 4.38 8.51 12.40
CA TYR A 357 3.23 9.18 11.81
C TYR A 357 2.18 8.13 11.45
N ARG A 358 1.06 8.17 12.15
CA ARG A 358 -0.07 7.24 12.02
C ARG A 358 -1.17 7.90 11.19
N ARG A 359 -2.35 8.15 11.79
CA ARG A 359 -3.36 9.06 11.24
C ARG A 359 -3.11 10.47 11.75
N THR A 360 -3.17 11.48 10.88
CA THR A 360 -2.80 12.85 11.23
C THR A 360 -3.61 13.85 10.40
N LEU A 361 -4.26 14.84 11.05
CA LEU A 361 -5.09 15.85 10.38
C LEU A 361 -4.38 17.19 10.17
N SER A 362 -3.10 17.30 10.54
CA SER A 362 -2.36 18.55 10.42
C SER A 362 -0.92 18.29 10.06
N THR A 363 -0.41 19.03 9.08
CA THR A 363 1.01 19.02 8.70
C THR A 363 1.93 19.50 9.82
N ARG A 364 1.38 20.08 10.88
CA ARG A 364 2.12 20.53 12.08
C ARG A 364 2.19 19.49 13.18
N SER A 365 1.60 18.30 12.99
CA SER A 365 1.71 17.22 13.97
C SER A 365 3.16 16.81 14.14
N ALA A 366 3.57 16.60 15.39
CA ALA A 366 4.89 16.08 15.74
C ALA A 366 4.99 14.55 15.56
N GLY A 367 3.87 13.85 15.27
CA GLY A 367 3.81 12.39 15.32
C GLY A 367 3.81 11.86 16.75
N GLN A 368 3.94 10.54 16.90
CA GLN A 368 4.02 9.84 18.17
C GLN A 368 5.44 9.34 18.41
N ALA A 369 6.05 9.76 19.52
CA ALA A 369 7.35 9.26 19.94
C ALA A 369 7.25 7.81 20.42
N VAL A 370 8.15 6.96 19.93
CA VAL A 370 8.35 5.59 20.39
C VAL A 370 9.79 5.50 20.89
N GLU A 371 9.93 5.44 22.21
CA GLU A 371 11.23 5.33 22.87
C GLU A 371 11.81 3.93 22.68
N VAL A 372 13.12 3.87 22.45
CA VAL A 372 13.85 2.61 22.35
C VAL A 372 14.02 2.02 23.75
N LEU A 373 13.75 0.73 23.89
CA LEU A 373 13.84 -0.03 25.14
C LEU A 373 15.29 -0.24 25.55
N ASP A 374 15.59 -0.18 26.86
CA ASP A 374 16.89 -0.61 27.38
C ASP A 374 17.05 -2.12 27.31
N GLU A 375 18.29 -2.60 27.46
CA GLU A 375 18.60 -4.02 27.29
C GLU A 375 17.73 -4.97 28.12
N PRO A 376 17.50 -4.73 29.44
CA PRO A 376 16.62 -5.59 30.23
C PRO A 376 15.19 -5.64 29.67
N ASP A 377 14.67 -4.48 29.24
CA ASP A 377 13.32 -4.35 28.70
C ASP A 377 13.19 -5.01 27.32
N VAL A 378 14.24 -4.99 26.50
CA VAL A 378 14.29 -5.73 25.23
C VAL A 378 14.19 -7.24 25.49
N LEU A 379 14.91 -7.75 26.49
CA LEU A 379 14.88 -9.16 26.85
C LEU A 379 13.50 -9.57 27.38
N GLU A 380 12.93 -8.77 28.28
CA GLU A 380 11.58 -9.02 28.81
C GLU A 380 10.52 -8.96 27.72
N ALA A 381 10.55 -7.94 26.85
CA ALA A 381 9.62 -7.79 25.75
C ALA A 381 9.74 -8.93 24.73
N THR A 382 10.97 -9.38 24.44
CA THR A 382 11.22 -10.53 23.56
C THR A 382 10.66 -11.81 24.16
N ALA A 383 10.93 -12.08 25.44
CA ALA A 383 10.44 -13.26 26.13
C ALA A 383 8.91 -13.28 26.22
N SER A 384 8.30 -12.15 26.58
CA SER A 384 6.85 -11.99 26.68
C SER A 384 6.16 -12.19 25.32
N LEU A 385 6.69 -11.58 24.25
CA LEU A 385 6.17 -11.78 22.91
C LEU A 385 6.33 -13.22 22.43
N LEU A 386 7.50 -13.84 22.67
CA LEU A 386 7.73 -15.23 22.29
C LEU A 386 6.79 -16.18 23.03
N GLU A 387 6.58 -16.01 24.33
CA GLU A 387 5.63 -16.80 25.11
C GLU A 387 4.22 -16.67 24.53
N HIS A 388 3.81 -15.45 24.20
CA HIS A 388 2.50 -15.20 23.61
C HIS A 388 2.39 -15.85 22.22
N VAL A 389 3.40 -15.72 21.37
CA VAL A 389 3.44 -16.35 20.05
C VAL A 389 3.41 -17.88 20.17
N ASP A 390 4.22 -18.49 21.04
CA ASP A 390 4.25 -19.95 21.24
C ASP A 390 2.91 -20.50 21.79
N ARG A 391 2.15 -19.69 22.53
CA ARG A 391 0.82 -20.08 23.02
C ARG A 391 -0.18 -20.29 21.89
N PHE A 392 -0.14 -19.46 20.84
CA PHE A 392 -1.12 -19.47 19.75
C PHE A 392 -0.61 -20.17 18.49
N ILE A 393 0.67 -20.03 18.16
CA ILE A 393 1.25 -20.50 16.91
C ILE A 393 1.81 -21.90 17.10
N LYS A 394 0.96 -22.90 16.90
CA LYS A 394 1.27 -24.33 17.08
C LYS A 394 1.28 -25.09 15.77
N ASN A 395 2.03 -26.19 15.72
CA ASN A 395 1.94 -27.16 14.63
C ASN A 395 0.62 -27.95 14.79
N ALA A 396 -0.48 -27.30 14.40
CA ALA A 396 -1.84 -27.81 14.49
C ALA A 396 -2.45 -27.93 13.10
N THR A 397 -3.58 -28.64 13.01
CA THR A 397 -4.40 -28.74 11.78
C THR A 397 -5.05 -27.43 11.38
N VAL A 398 -5.14 -26.47 12.31
CA VAL A 398 -5.78 -25.17 12.10
C VAL A 398 -4.95 -24.31 11.13
N PRO A 399 -5.56 -23.66 10.13
CA PRO A 399 -4.86 -22.75 9.22
C PRO A 399 -4.01 -21.71 9.96
N ARG A 400 -2.75 -21.55 9.55
CA ARG A 400 -1.78 -20.63 10.19
C ARG A 400 -2.34 -19.21 10.31
N ARG A 401 -2.97 -18.71 9.25
CA ARG A 401 -3.66 -17.42 9.22
C ARG A 401 -4.63 -17.23 10.39
N LEU A 402 -5.45 -18.24 10.68
CA LEU A 402 -6.41 -18.16 11.79
C LEU A 402 -5.70 -18.13 13.13
N GLN A 403 -4.62 -18.89 13.33
CA GLN A 403 -3.83 -18.86 14.58
C GLN A 403 -3.27 -17.45 14.87
N TRP A 404 -2.77 -16.76 13.83
CA TRP A 404 -2.29 -15.39 13.96
C TRP A 404 -3.43 -14.39 14.25
N ILE A 405 -4.59 -14.53 13.60
CA ILE A 405 -5.76 -13.70 13.90
C ILE A 405 -6.21 -13.94 15.35
N THR A 406 -6.28 -15.19 15.81
CA THR A 406 -6.57 -15.55 17.21
C THR A 406 -5.63 -14.84 18.18
N MET A 407 -4.33 -14.83 17.87
CA MET A 407 -3.33 -14.11 18.67
C MET A 407 -3.61 -12.60 18.69
N CYS A 408 -3.91 -11.97 17.55
CA CYS A 408 -4.27 -10.55 17.49
C CYS A 408 -5.50 -10.21 18.33
N LEU A 409 -6.54 -11.07 18.31
CA LEU A 409 -7.73 -10.89 19.15
C LEU A 409 -7.39 -10.97 20.65
N SER A 410 -6.52 -11.92 21.04
CA SER A 410 -6.08 -12.03 22.43
C SER A 410 -5.31 -10.80 22.91
N LEU A 411 -4.49 -10.19 22.03
CA LEU A 411 -3.77 -8.95 22.32
C LEU A 411 -4.75 -7.79 22.51
N GLU A 412 -5.78 -7.66 21.67
CA GLU A 412 -6.80 -6.60 21.82
C GLU A 412 -7.55 -6.72 23.14
N ILE A 413 -7.95 -7.95 23.52
CA ILE A 413 -8.66 -8.18 24.78
C ILE A 413 -7.75 -7.87 25.97
N GLY A 414 -6.50 -8.34 25.94
CA GLY A 414 -5.52 -8.06 26.98
C GLY A 414 -5.22 -6.57 27.13
N HIS A 415 -5.04 -5.87 26.01
CA HIS A 415 -4.79 -4.42 26.00
C HIS A 415 -5.98 -3.64 26.58
N ALA A 416 -7.21 -3.96 26.16
CA ALA A 416 -8.41 -3.34 26.72
C ALA A 416 -8.52 -3.57 28.24
N ALA A 417 -8.19 -4.77 28.72
CA ALA A 417 -8.19 -5.08 30.15
C ALA A 417 -7.15 -4.26 30.93
N GLN A 418 -5.94 -4.10 30.40
CA GLN A 418 -4.88 -3.27 31.00
C GLN A 418 -5.29 -1.80 31.10
N GLU A 419 -6.01 -1.29 30.10
CA GLU A 419 -6.52 0.08 30.09
C GLU A 419 -7.83 0.27 30.88
N ASN A 420 -8.36 -0.78 31.53
CA ASN A 420 -9.67 -0.78 32.18
C ASN A 420 -10.82 -0.35 31.23
N LYS A 421 -10.76 -0.75 29.96
CA LYS A 421 -11.76 -0.47 28.92
C LYS A 421 -12.47 -1.75 28.47
N GLU A 422 -13.63 -1.60 27.84
CA GLU A 422 -14.31 -2.71 27.20
C GLU A 422 -13.61 -3.12 25.89
N SER A 423 -13.30 -4.41 25.74
CA SER A 423 -12.73 -4.97 24.51
C SER A 423 -13.73 -4.96 23.36
N ASN A 424 -13.29 -4.45 22.20
CA ASN A 424 -14.07 -4.47 20.97
C ASN A 424 -14.23 -5.91 20.46
N ALA A 425 -13.15 -6.71 20.52
CA ALA A 425 -13.17 -8.10 20.10
C ALA A 425 -14.16 -8.94 20.93
N LEU A 426 -14.15 -8.78 22.25
CA LEU A 426 -15.06 -9.49 23.14
C LEU A 426 -16.52 -9.04 22.96
N GLY A 427 -16.74 -7.74 22.73
CA GLY A 427 -18.05 -7.20 22.40
C GLY A 427 -18.63 -7.79 21.11
N LEU A 428 -17.81 -7.86 20.06
CA LEU A 428 -18.18 -8.47 18.77
C LEU A 428 -18.36 -9.98 18.88
N TRP A 429 -17.51 -10.69 19.60
CA TRP A 429 -17.68 -12.12 19.88
C TRP A 429 -19.03 -12.40 20.54
N ARG A 430 -19.41 -11.64 21.57
CA ARG A 430 -20.73 -11.78 22.23
C ARG A 430 -21.89 -11.50 21.27
N LYS A 431 -21.75 -10.54 20.35
CA LYS A 431 -22.75 -10.25 19.31
C LYS A 431 -22.87 -11.43 18.35
N ALA A 432 -21.75 -11.94 17.84
CA ALA A 432 -21.70 -13.10 16.95
C ALA A 432 -22.34 -14.35 17.60
N ALA A 433 -22.05 -14.62 18.86
CA ALA A 433 -22.62 -15.75 19.59
C ALA A 433 -24.15 -15.71 19.70
N LYS A 434 -24.73 -14.50 19.78
CA LYS A 434 -26.19 -14.29 19.76
C LYS A 434 -26.80 -14.39 18.35
N ALA A 435 -25.98 -14.21 17.31
CA ALA A 435 -26.35 -14.20 15.90
C ALA A 435 -25.78 -15.41 15.13
N GLU A 436 -25.73 -16.58 15.79
CA GLU A 436 -25.33 -17.87 15.20
C GLU A 436 -23.93 -17.88 14.52
N GLY A 437 -22.98 -17.08 15.00
CA GLY A 437 -21.65 -17.00 14.40
C GLY A 437 -21.41 -15.75 13.57
N ARG A 438 -22.47 -15.07 13.14
CA ARG A 438 -22.40 -14.04 12.11
C ARG A 438 -22.29 -12.62 12.67
N LEU A 439 -21.53 -11.79 11.98
CA LEU A 439 -21.44 -10.36 12.22
C LEU A 439 -21.90 -9.56 11.01
N ASP A 440 -22.29 -8.32 11.25
CA ASP A 440 -22.51 -7.34 10.20
C ASP A 440 -21.16 -6.66 9.85
N PRO A 441 -20.54 -6.97 8.70
CA PRO A 441 -19.26 -6.38 8.30
C PRO A 441 -19.38 -4.89 7.98
N SER A 442 -20.60 -4.37 7.78
CA SER A 442 -20.84 -2.94 7.58
C SER A 442 -20.78 -2.11 8.87
N ASN A 443 -20.71 -2.78 10.02
CA ASN A 443 -20.56 -2.13 11.31
C ASN A 443 -19.13 -1.64 11.51
N TRP A 444 -18.99 -0.37 11.89
CA TRP A 444 -17.69 0.25 12.16
C TRP A 444 -16.89 -0.41 13.29
N ASP A 445 -17.53 -1.08 14.26
CA ASP A 445 -16.82 -1.91 15.25
C ASP A 445 -16.08 -3.07 14.57
N ALA A 446 -16.71 -3.73 13.59
CA ALA A 446 -16.11 -4.83 12.84
C ALA A 446 -14.97 -4.32 11.96
N VAL A 447 -15.17 -3.22 11.22
CA VAL A 447 -14.13 -2.56 10.41
C VAL A 447 -12.94 -2.14 11.28
N HIS A 448 -13.19 -1.56 12.46
CA HIS A 448 -12.12 -1.18 13.38
C HIS A 448 -11.34 -2.39 13.89
N LEU A 449 -12.03 -3.50 14.21
CA LEU A 449 -11.35 -4.73 14.61
C LEU A 449 -10.50 -5.30 13.47
N THR A 450 -10.98 -5.28 12.22
CA THR A 450 -10.17 -5.63 11.04
C THR A 450 -8.92 -4.76 10.98
N ALA A 451 -9.05 -3.43 11.12
CA ALA A 451 -7.93 -2.51 11.12
C ALA A 451 -6.93 -2.81 12.26
N GLN A 452 -7.40 -3.16 13.45
CA GLN A 452 -6.54 -3.54 14.59
C GLN A 452 -5.77 -4.84 14.30
N ILE A 453 -6.41 -5.84 13.68
CA ILE A 453 -5.76 -7.07 13.24
C ILE A 453 -4.70 -6.75 12.19
N LEU A 454 -5.04 -5.97 11.16
CA LEU A 454 -4.13 -5.54 10.10
C LEU A 454 -2.91 -4.79 10.66
N GLY A 455 -3.12 -3.82 11.55
CA GLY A 455 -2.06 -3.05 12.19
C GLY A 455 -1.13 -3.93 13.05
N THR A 456 -1.69 -4.93 13.73
CA THR A 456 -0.91 -5.88 14.55
C THR A 456 -0.10 -6.84 13.67
N LEU A 457 -0.71 -7.45 12.66
CA LEU A 457 -0.02 -8.35 11.71
C LEU A 457 1.09 -7.62 10.97
N TYR A 458 0.85 -6.39 10.52
CA TYR A 458 1.89 -5.60 9.88
C TYR A 458 3.01 -5.18 10.85
N SER A 459 2.69 -4.91 12.12
CA SER A 459 3.73 -4.66 13.14
C SER A 459 4.61 -5.89 13.40
N LEU A 460 4.03 -7.09 13.39
CA LEU A 460 4.77 -8.35 13.46
C LEU A 460 5.65 -8.57 12.22
N ARG A 461 5.15 -8.18 11.04
CA ARG A 461 5.93 -8.19 9.79
C ARG A 461 7.13 -7.23 9.85
N ILE A 462 6.96 -6.03 10.42
CA ILE A 462 8.08 -5.11 10.68
C ILE A 462 9.14 -5.79 11.53
N LEU A 463 8.74 -6.39 12.66
CA LEU A 463 9.65 -7.12 13.53
C LEU A 463 10.34 -8.29 12.80
N GLN A 464 9.58 -9.09 12.03
CA GLN A 464 10.10 -10.21 11.26
C GLN A 464 11.21 -9.78 10.29
N GLN A 465 10.97 -8.73 9.50
CA GLN A 465 11.94 -8.27 8.51
C GLN A 465 13.14 -7.60 9.18
N VAL A 466 12.94 -6.84 10.25
CA VAL A 466 14.04 -6.30 11.07
C VAL A 466 14.93 -7.43 11.59
N LEU A 467 14.35 -8.50 12.14
CA LEU A 467 15.10 -9.67 12.59
C LEU A 467 15.83 -10.40 11.45
N SER A 468 15.30 -10.36 10.23
CA SER A 468 15.93 -11.01 9.06
C SER A 468 17.20 -10.30 8.59
N ILE A 469 17.30 -8.99 8.79
CA ILE A 469 18.47 -8.18 8.41
C ILE A 469 19.37 -7.85 9.60
N TRP A 470 18.94 -8.21 10.81
CA TRP A 470 19.70 -7.95 12.03
C TRP A 470 21.00 -8.74 12.02
N LYS A 471 22.14 -8.04 12.16
CA LYS A 471 23.48 -8.60 11.98
C LYS A 471 24.15 -9.13 13.25
N GLY A 472 23.48 -9.10 14.41
CA GLY A 472 24.01 -9.63 15.67
C GLY A 472 25.13 -8.79 16.27
N GLY A 473 24.88 -8.19 17.44
CA GLY A 473 25.93 -7.61 18.29
C GLY A 473 26.36 -8.57 19.40
N SER A 474 27.62 -8.47 19.82
CA SER A 474 28.42 -9.36 20.70
C SER A 474 27.83 -9.79 22.07
N LEU A 475 26.63 -9.36 22.48
CA LEU A 475 26.06 -9.69 23.80
C LEU A 475 24.89 -10.69 23.72
N LEU A 476 24.19 -10.74 22.58
CA LEU A 476 23.08 -11.68 22.36
C LEU A 476 23.56 -13.13 22.15
N ASP A 477 24.85 -13.36 21.91
CA ASP A 477 25.40 -14.66 21.49
C ASP A 477 25.36 -15.78 22.56
N ALA A 478 25.23 -15.49 23.86
CA ALA A 478 25.39 -16.52 24.90
C ALA A 478 24.08 -17.08 25.51
N VAL A 479 23.00 -16.28 25.65
CA VAL A 479 21.76 -16.71 26.32
C VAL A 479 20.48 -16.22 25.63
N SER A 480 20.52 -15.04 24.99
CA SER A 480 19.35 -14.40 24.39
C SER A 480 19.20 -14.63 22.88
N SER A 481 20.22 -15.20 22.21
CA SER A 481 20.19 -15.62 20.79
C SER A 481 19.10 -16.66 20.53
N ASP A 482 18.87 -17.59 21.47
CA ASP A 482 17.89 -18.68 21.28
C ASP A 482 16.46 -18.14 21.20
N GLN A 483 16.09 -17.24 22.12
CA GLN A 483 14.76 -16.62 22.11
C GLN A 483 14.51 -15.83 20.83
N VAL A 484 15.49 -15.04 20.39
CA VAL A 484 15.40 -14.27 19.15
C VAL A 484 15.31 -15.19 17.93
N LYS A 485 16.11 -16.26 17.85
CA LYS A 485 16.05 -17.26 16.77
C LYS A 485 14.73 -18.01 16.75
N ARG A 486 14.19 -18.39 17.91
CA ARG A 486 12.88 -19.03 18.04
C ARG A 486 11.77 -18.08 17.60
N LEU A 487 11.83 -16.82 18.03
CA LEU A 487 10.89 -15.78 17.62
C LEU A 487 10.94 -15.57 16.10
N GLN A 488 12.14 -15.44 15.53
CA GLN A 488 12.33 -15.35 14.07
C GLN A 488 11.75 -16.57 13.34
N THR A 489 11.97 -17.77 13.87
CA THR A 489 11.42 -19.02 13.32
C THR A 489 9.89 -19.08 13.40
N ARG A 490 9.27 -18.50 14.44
CA ARG A 490 7.82 -18.39 14.52
C ARG A 490 7.29 -17.34 13.55
N LEU A 491 7.91 -16.15 13.53
CA LEU A 491 7.52 -15.05 12.66
C LEU A 491 7.67 -15.39 11.18
N SER A 492 8.56 -16.32 10.78
CA SER A 492 8.62 -16.81 9.40
C SER A 492 7.35 -17.53 8.93
N THR A 493 6.46 -17.90 9.86
CA THR A 493 5.13 -18.47 9.57
C THR A 493 4.00 -17.45 9.55
N LEU A 494 4.33 -16.15 9.64
CA LEU A 494 3.34 -15.08 9.47
C LEU A 494 2.63 -15.20 8.11
N PRO A 495 1.33 -14.88 8.04
CA PRO A 495 0.62 -14.83 6.77
C PRO A 495 1.25 -13.79 5.86
N THR A 496 1.28 -14.09 4.57
CA THR A 496 1.62 -13.11 3.53
C THR A 496 0.57 -12.00 3.50
N LEU A 497 0.88 -10.85 2.89
CA LEU A 497 -0.08 -9.75 2.73
C LEU A 497 -1.31 -10.20 1.92
N ALA A 498 -1.14 -11.16 1.00
CA ALA A 498 -2.22 -11.78 0.26
C ALA A 498 -3.25 -12.50 1.14
N GLU A 499 -2.84 -12.94 2.33
CA GLU A 499 -3.67 -13.65 3.32
C GLU A 499 -4.19 -12.71 4.43
N PHE A 500 -3.90 -11.41 4.38
CA PHE A 500 -4.45 -10.48 5.37
C PHE A 500 -5.98 -10.39 5.23
N PRO A 501 -6.73 -10.28 6.35
CA PRO A 501 -8.19 -10.29 6.31
C PRO A 501 -8.77 -9.01 5.71
N ALA A 502 -9.77 -9.18 4.84
CA ALA A 502 -10.64 -8.12 4.38
C ALA A 502 -11.78 -7.85 5.38
N ALA A 503 -12.43 -6.69 5.28
CA ALA A 503 -13.52 -6.31 6.18
C ALA A 503 -14.74 -7.24 6.06
N THR A 504 -15.02 -7.76 4.86
CA THR A 504 -16.12 -8.70 4.60
C THR A 504 -15.93 -10.05 5.28
N GLU A 505 -14.68 -10.50 5.45
CA GLU A 505 -14.38 -11.77 6.11
C GLU A 505 -14.72 -11.77 7.61
N MET A 506 -14.93 -10.59 8.20
CA MET A 506 -15.40 -10.47 9.58
C MET A 506 -16.80 -11.04 9.79
N GLU A 507 -17.60 -11.17 8.73
CA GLU A 507 -18.95 -11.72 8.80
C GLU A 507 -18.97 -13.13 9.42
N GLU A 508 -18.02 -13.97 9.05
CA GLU A 508 -17.96 -15.39 9.48
C GLU A 508 -16.75 -15.70 10.37
N LEU A 509 -15.92 -14.69 10.71
CA LEU A 509 -14.68 -14.91 11.45
C LEU A 509 -14.89 -15.68 12.76
N PHE A 510 -15.83 -15.25 13.60
CA PHE A 510 -16.06 -15.91 14.90
C PHE A 510 -16.67 -17.30 14.76
N GLU A 511 -17.46 -17.56 13.71
CA GLU A 511 -17.92 -18.91 13.40
C GLU A 511 -16.74 -19.82 13.04
N HIS A 512 -15.83 -19.34 12.18
CA HIS A 512 -14.63 -20.08 11.80
C HIS A 512 -13.71 -20.35 13.00
N LEU A 513 -13.47 -19.34 13.84
CA LEU A 513 -12.68 -19.51 15.06
C LEU A 513 -13.34 -20.48 16.04
N HIS A 514 -14.67 -20.49 16.15
CA HIS A 514 -15.38 -21.45 17.00
C HIS A 514 -15.21 -22.88 16.48
N ARG A 515 -15.40 -23.09 15.18
CA ARG A 515 -15.29 -24.40 14.52
C ARG A 515 -13.89 -25.01 14.68
N GLU A 516 -12.87 -24.16 14.62
CA GLU A 516 -11.46 -24.54 14.77
C GLU A 516 -10.98 -24.55 16.24
N GLY A 517 -11.88 -24.42 17.22
CA GLY A 517 -11.56 -24.43 18.65
C GLY A 517 -10.67 -23.28 19.13
N GLN A 518 -10.49 -22.24 18.31
CA GLN A 518 -9.59 -21.12 18.60
C GLN A 518 -10.13 -20.19 19.69
N LEU A 519 -11.45 -20.10 19.82
CA LEU A 519 -12.08 -19.26 20.82
C LEU A 519 -11.85 -19.75 22.25
N ASP A 520 -11.77 -21.07 22.46
CA ASP A 520 -11.45 -21.64 23.76
C ASP A 520 -10.01 -21.29 24.19
N ILE A 521 -9.08 -21.29 23.23
CA ILE A 521 -7.69 -20.87 23.46
C ILE A 521 -7.63 -19.39 23.89
N ILE A 522 -8.43 -18.51 23.25
CA ILE A 522 -8.53 -17.11 23.68
C ILE A 522 -9.08 -17.04 25.10
N SER A 523 -10.20 -17.72 25.38
CA SER A 523 -10.84 -17.73 26.70
C SER A 523 -9.88 -18.13 27.82
N GLU A 524 -9.09 -19.18 27.59
CA GLU A 524 -8.05 -19.64 28.52
C GLU A 524 -6.94 -18.58 28.68
N ALA A 525 -6.41 -18.07 27.56
CA ALA A 525 -5.27 -17.16 27.56
C ALA A 525 -5.55 -15.83 28.28
N VAL A 526 -6.72 -15.23 28.05
CA VAL A 526 -7.10 -13.94 28.65
C VAL A 526 -8.04 -14.08 29.86
N ARG A 527 -8.28 -15.32 30.32
CA ARG A 527 -9.13 -15.65 31.48
C ARG A 527 -10.54 -15.06 31.40
N VAL A 528 -11.16 -15.12 30.23
CA VAL A 528 -12.56 -14.73 30.03
C VAL A 528 -13.45 -15.95 29.87
N PRO A 529 -14.68 -15.96 30.42
CA PRO A 529 -15.59 -17.11 30.29
C PRO A 529 -15.84 -17.46 28.82
N THR A 530 -15.81 -18.75 28.48
CA THR A 530 -16.17 -19.24 27.15
C THR A 530 -17.59 -18.80 26.79
N ILE A 531 -17.73 -18.11 25.66
CA ILE A 531 -19.03 -17.66 25.16
C ILE A 531 -19.61 -18.76 24.27
N ILE A 532 -20.77 -19.28 24.68
CA ILE A 532 -21.48 -20.35 23.97
C ILE A 532 -22.32 -19.76 22.83
N PHE A 533 -22.15 -20.30 21.62
CA PHE A 533 -23.00 -19.96 20.48
C PHE A 533 -24.40 -20.54 20.67
N ARG A 534 -25.43 -19.77 20.33
CA ARG A 534 -26.80 -20.30 20.31
C ARG A 534 -26.89 -21.44 19.30
N ALA A 535 -27.46 -22.57 19.72
CA ALA A 535 -27.73 -23.68 18.82
C ALA A 535 -28.72 -23.25 17.73
N LYS A 536 -28.42 -23.60 16.47
CA LYS A 536 -29.34 -23.42 15.34
C LYS A 536 -30.68 -24.09 15.68
N GLY A 537 -31.71 -23.30 15.95
CA GLY A 537 -33.06 -23.80 16.26
C GLY A 537 -33.70 -23.32 17.56
N GLU A 538 -32.98 -22.64 18.47
CA GLU A 538 -33.60 -22.03 19.66
C GLU A 538 -34.21 -20.66 19.34
N THR A 539 -35.26 -20.67 18.52
CA THR A 539 -36.16 -19.52 18.38
C THR A 539 -36.81 -19.23 19.72
N SER A 540 -36.49 -18.06 20.28
CA SER A 540 -37.09 -17.51 21.49
C SER A 540 -38.62 -17.49 21.38
N GLN A 541 -39.28 -18.38 22.12
CA GLN A 541 -40.72 -18.33 22.38
C GLN A 541 -41.03 -17.11 23.26
N ARG A 542 -41.32 -15.95 22.65
CA ARG A 542 -42.00 -14.77 23.23
C ARG A 542 -42.07 -13.71 22.10
N LEU A 543 -43.19 -13.29 21.53
CA LEU A 543 -44.61 -13.28 21.88
C LEU A 543 -45.43 -13.50 20.60
N LYS A 544 -46.19 -14.60 20.51
CA LYS A 544 -47.36 -14.68 19.64
C LYS A 544 -48.57 -14.35 20.50
N ASN A 545 -49.19 -13.19 20.31
CA ASN A 545 -50.63 -13.05 20.52
C ASN A 545 -51.21 -11.82 19.84
N ARG A 546 -52.26 -12.10 19.04
CA ARG A 546 -53.27 -11.23 18.39
C ARG A 546 -52.84 -10.56 17.07
N GLN A 547 -53.59 -10.63 15.96
CA GLN A 547 -54.70 -11.45 15.44
C GLN A 547 -54.81 -11.06 13.93
N PRO A 548 -55.43 -11.87 13.05
CA PRO A 548 -55.35 -11.67 11.60
C PRO A 548 -56.44 -10.74 11.07
N ARG A 549 -56.10 -9.84 10.14
CA ARG A 549 -57.09 -9.19 9.26
C ARG A 549 -56.60 -9.18 7.82
N ALA A 550 -57.20 -10.05 7.02
CA ALA A 550 -57.14 -10.03 5.57
C ALA A 550 -57.85 -8.78 5.02
N LYS A 551 -57.26 -8.14 3.99
CA LYS A 551 -57.98 -7.49 2.87
C LYS A 551 -57.02 -7.14 1.72
N ARG A 552 -56.91 -8.10 0.80
CA ARG A 552 -56.97 -7.99 -0.67
C ARG A 552 -57.09 -6.56 -1.27
N ARG A 553 -56.14 -6.17 -2.12
CA ARG A 553 -56.31 -5.35 -3.35
C ARG A 553 -54.99 -5.32 -4.13
N GLU A 554 -54.91 -6.07 -5.23
CA GLU A 554 -55.08 -5.60 -6.63
C GLU A 554 -53.72 -5.44 -7.32
N GLN A 555 -53.32 -6.49 -8.04
CA GLN A 555 -52.31 -6.44 -9.08
C GLN A 555 -52.87 -5.69 -10.29
N LYS A 556 -52.07 -4.81 -10.89
CA LYS A 556 -52.13 -4.54 -12.33
C LYS A 556 -50.72 -4.42 -12.93
N PRO A 557 -50.50 -4.95 -14.14
CA PRO A 557 -49.17 -5.13 -14.72
C PRO A 557 -48.82 -4.03 -15.72
N THR A 558 -47.55 -3.61 -15.76
CA THR A 558 -46.88 -2.94 -16.89
C THR A 558 -45.44 -2.65 -16.45
N ARG A 559 -44.37 -2.77 -17.24
CA ARG A 559 -44.15 -3.08 -18.65
C ARG A 559 -42.66 -3.42 -18.74
N ALA A 560 -42.30 -4.58 -19.30
CA ALA A 560 -40.91 -4.90 -19.59
C ALA A 560 -40.36 -3.88 -20.60
N ARG A 561 -39.21 -3.28 -20.28
CA ARG A 561 -38.42 -2.48 -21.22
C ARG A 561 -37.07 -3.18 -21.32
N ALA A 562 -36.78 -3.69 -22.51
CA ALA A 562 -35.52 -4.32 -22.85
C ALA A 562 -34.34 -3.36 -22.59
N PRO A 563 -33.17 -3.85 -22.14
CA PRO A 563 -32.00 -3.03 -22.06
C PRO A 563 -31.49 -2.77 -23.48
N HIS A 564 -31.44 -1.48 -23.86
CA HIS A 564 -30.57 -1.06 -24.95
C HIS A 564 -29.13 -1.34 -24.53
N SER A 565 -28.41 -2.09 -25.36
CA SER A 565 -26.97 -2.25 -25.29
C SER A 565 -26.31 -0.88 -25.47
N GLN A 566 -25.97 -0.22 -24.36
CA GLN A 566 -24.91 0.78 -24.39
C GLN A 566 -23.59 0.01 -24.48
N ALA A 567 -22.94 0.14 -25.63
CA ALA A 567 -21.58 -0.27 -25.81
C ALA A 567 -20.71 0.35 -24.70
N SER A 568 -19.97 -0.52 -24.01
CA SER A 568 -18.94 -0.19 -23.04
C SER A 568 -18.04 0.93 -23.56
N ALA A 569 -17.94 2.02 -22.79
CA ALA A 569 -17.04 3.14 -23.07
C ALA A 569 -15.64 2.93 -22.46
N ASN A 570 -15.29 1.68 -22.11
CA ASN A 570 -14.00 1.36 -21.52
C ASN A 570 -13.24 0.33 -22.38
N PRO A 571 -12.22 0.74 -23.16
CA PRO A 571 -11.43 -0.17 -23.98
C PRO A 571 -10.56 -1.17 -23.16
N PHE A 572 -10.56 -1.07 -21.82
CA PHE A 572 -9.75 -1.90 -20.92
C PHE A 572 -10.51 -3.03 -20.23
N GLU A 573 -11.81 -3.18 -20.49
CA GLU A 573 -12.58 -4.33 -19.96
C GLU A 573 -11.99 -5.67 -20.45
N ALA A 574 -11.32 -5.65 -21.61
CA ALA A 574 -10.57 -6.78 -22.14
C ALA A 574 -9.24 -7.04 -21.41
N LEU A 575 -8.68 -6.09 -20.64
CA LEU A 575 -7.49 -6.26 -19.78
C LEU A 575 -7.83 -6.59 -18.32
N SER A 576 -9.08 -6.40 -17.91
CA SER A 576 -9.60 -6.83 -16.62
C SER A 576 -9.76 -8.37 -16.58
N PRO A 577 -9.71 -9.01 -15.39
CA PRO A 577 -10.09 -10.40 -15.27
C PRO A 577 -11.56 -10.55 -15.69
N GLY A 578 -11.84 -11.48 -16.61
CA GLY A 578 -13.21 -11.93 -16.86
C GLY A 578 -13.77 -12.57 -15.60
N ASN A 579 -15.05 -12.29 -15.29
CA ASN A 579 -15.78 -12.85 -14.15
C ASN A 579 -15.63 -14.36 -14.00
#